data_AF-A0A964RT53-F1
#
_entry.id   AF-A0A964RT53-F1
#
_cell.length_a   1.000
_cell.length_b   1.000
_cell.length_c   1.000
_cell.angle_alpha   90.00
_cell.angle_beta   90.00
_cell.angle_gamma   90.00
#
_symmetry.space_group_name_H-M   'P 1'
#
loop_
_entity.id
_entity.type
_entity.pdbx_description
1 polymer ?
#
loop_
_entity_poly.entity_id
_entity_poly.type
_entity_poly.pdbx_seq_one_letter_code
_entity_poly.pdbx_strand_id
1 'polypeptide(L)'
;MNGLVRVLKYLNDNCYKDRNYLISKLNSKFKYTKDKAIKIYYYWKSKFMDTLKCIPNTIKVEVKPKFKIIDNLITGKYGEYKKLDGCIVVGYHFFNTIQEIEKYRHFRLRSNLKSMDNILDEVIEVMKVVGLA
;
A
#
# COMPACT_ATOMS: atom_id res chain seq x y z
N MET A 1 -14.91 3.36 -16.79
CA MET A 1 -14.18 3.98 -15.65
C MET A 1 -14.90 3.63 -14.36
N ASN A 2 -14.25 2.82 -13.49
CA ASN A 2 -14.82 2.37 -12.22
C ASN A 2 -15.30 3.54 -11.34
N GLY A 3 -16.52 3.46 -10.79
CA GLY A 3 -17.10 4.52 -9.96
C GLY A 3 -16.22 4.92 -8.77
N LEU A 4 -15.50 3.96 -8.19
CA LEU A 4 -14.53 4.19 -7.11
C LEU A 4 -13.36 5.08 -7.55
N VAL A 5 -12.85 4.90 -8.77
CA VAL A 5 -11.69 5.67 -9.28
C VAL A 5 -12.02 7.16 -9.38
N ARG A 6 -13.23 7.50 -9.85
CA ARG A 6 -13.71 8.89 -9.90
C ARG A 6 -13.83 9.52 -8.52
N VAL A 7 -14.30 8.74 -7.54
CA VAL A 7 -14.45 9.20 -6.15
C VAL A 7 -13.09 9.47 -5.51
N LEU A 8 -12.14 8.54 -5.65
CA LEU A 8 -10.80 8.70 -5.10
C LEU A 8 -10.07 9.90 -5.73
N LYS A 9 -10.21 10.09 -7.05
CA LYS A 9 -9.69 11.29 -7.72
C LYS A 9 -10.29 12.57 -7.14
N TYR A 10 -11.61 12.63 -6.97
CA TYR A 10 -12.27 13.81 -6.38
C TYR A 10 -11.76 14.11 -4.96
N LEU A 11 -11.57 13.08 -4.13
CA LEU A 11 -11.04 13.25 -2.77
C LEU A 11 -9.60 13.74 -2.78
N ASN A 12 -8.75 13.26 -3.70
CA ASN A 12 -7.39 13.79 -3.90
C ASN A 12 -7.40 15.25 -4.33
N ASP A 13 -8.23 15.61 -5.31
CA ASP A 13 -8.33 16.97 -5.85
C ASP A 13 -8.89 17.97 -4.81
N ASN A 14 -9.54 17.48 -3.75
CA ASN A 14 -10.16 18.29 -2.69
C ASN A 14 -9.59 17.98 -1.30
N CYS A 15 -8.39 17.40 -1.22
CA CYS A 15 -7.81 16.90 0.03
C CYS A 15 -7.60 17.98 1.12
N TYR A 16 -7.55 19.24 0.70
CA TYR A 16 -7.42 20.43 1.55
C TYR A 16 -8.74 20.86 2.23
N LYS A 17 -9.88 20.28 1.84
CA LYS A 17 -11.18 20.55 2.46
C LYS A 17 -11.35 19.76 3.76
N ASP A 18 -12.20 20.25 4.65
CA ASP A 18 -12.48 19.57 5.91
C ASP A 18 -13.23 18.25 5.70
N ARG A 19 -13.16 17.39 6.72
CA ARG A 19 -13.78 16.05 6.71
C ARG A 19 -15.29 16.11 6.44
N ASN A 20 -16.01 17.01 7.12
CA ASN A 20 -17.47 17.02 7.06
C ASN A 20 -17.93 17.48 5.67
N TYR A 21 -17.23 18.46 5.07
CA TYR A 21 -17.44 18.87 3.69
C TYR A 21 -17.25 17.71 2.71
N LEU A 22 -16.15 16.97 2.81
CA LEU A 22 -15.86 15.85 1.91
C LEU A 22 -16.93 14.74 2.02
N ILE A 23 -17.31 14.34 3.23
CA ILE A 23 -18.36 13.33 3.45
C ILE A 23 -19.72 13.80 2.91
N SER A 24 -20.09 15.06 3.15
CA SER A 24 -21.32 15.66 2.62
C SER A 24 -21.35 15.67 1.08
N LYS A 25 -20.21 15.94 0.44
CA LYS A 25 -20.08 15.87 -1.02
C LYS A 25 -20.12 14.44 -1.56
N LEU A 26 -19.59 13.45 -0.83
CA LEU A 26 -19.78 12.05 -1.20
C LEU A 26 -21.27 11.65 -1.18
N ASN A 27 -22.03 12.12 -0.18
CA ASN A 27 -23.48 11.87 -0.11
C ASN A 27 -24.24 12.53 -1.28
N SER A 28 -24.00 13.82 -1.51
CA SER A 28 -24.76 14.60 -2.50
C SER A 28 -24.33 14.35 -3.96
N LYS A 29 -23.02 14.40 -4.23
CA LYS A 29 -22.46 14.32 -5.60
C LYS A 29 -22.42 12.89 -6.15
N PHE A 30 -22.13 11.92 -5.29
CA PHE A 30 -22.00 10.51 -5.67
C PHE A 30 -23.17 9.64 -5.21
N LYS A 31 -24.20 10.27 -4.62
CA LYS A 31 -25.44 9.62 -4.13
C LYS A 31 -25.16 8.45 -3.18
N TYR A 32 -24.14 8.58 -2.32
CA TYR A 32 -23.85 7.59 -1.30
C TYR A 32 -24.67 7.80 -0.04
N THR A 33 -24.96 6.72 0.67
CA THR A 33 -25.49 6.80 2.03
C THR A 33 -24.42 7.36 2.96
N LYS A 34 -24.85 7.97 4.08
CA LYS A 34 -23.96 8.55 5.08
C LYS A 34 -22.89 7.56 5.54
N ASP A 35 -23.29 6.32 5.84
CA ASP A 35 -22.37 5.27 6.28
C ASP A 35 -21.38 4.87 5.19
N LYS A 36 -21.83 4.77 3.94
CA LYS A 36 -20.96 4.45 2.80
C LYS A 36 -19.96 5.57 2.54
N ALA A 37 -20.39 6.84 2.60
CA ALA A 37 -19.51 7.98 2.45
C ALA A 37 -18.45 8.05 3.56
N ILE A 38 -18.84 7.78 4.81
CA ILE A 38 -17.92 7.69 5.95
C ILE A 38 -16.88 6.58 5.69
N LYS A 39 -17.31 5.37 5.31
CA LYS A 39 -16.39 4.25 5.01
C LYS A 39 -15.44 4.58 3.87
N ILE A 40 -15.94 5.17 2.79
CA ILE A 40 -15.13 5.58 1.62
C ILE A 40 -14.12 6.67 2.02
N TYR A 41 -14.54 7.66 2.80
CA TYR A 41 -13.65 8.71 3.29
C TYR A 41 -12.49 8.15 4.10
N TYR A 42 -12.77 7.27 5.08
CA TYR A 42 -11.70 6.70 5.91
C TYR A 42 -10.83 5.69 5.15
N TYR A 43 -11.39 4.93 4.20
CA TYR A 43 -10.61 4.12 3.26
C TYR A 43 -9.65 4.99 2.43
N TRP A 44 -10.16 6.09 1.86
CA TRP A 44 -9.32 7.03 1.11
C TRP A 44 -8.25 7.65 2.02
N LYS A 45 -8.63 8.13 3.22
CA LYS A 45 -7.71 8.80 4.14
C LYS A 45 -6.58 7.86 4.58
N SER A 46 -6.87 6.58 4.82
CA SER A 46 -5.84 5.61 5.18
C SER A 46 -4.86 5.34 4.05
N LYS A 47 -5.34 5.30 2.80
CA LYS A 47 -4.47 5.15 1.62
C LYS A 47 -3.69 6.43 1.32
N PHE A 48 -4.28 7.60 1.54
CA PHE A 48 -3.65 8.91 1.33
C PHE A 48 -2.55 9.19 2.35
N MET A 49 -2.74 8.79 3.61
CA MET A 49 -1.77 8.98 4.69
C MET A 49 -0.84 7.77 4.91
N ASP A 50 -1.04 6.69 4.15
CA ASP A 50 -0.39 5.38 4.33
C ASP A 50 -0.40 4.87 5.79
N THR A 51 -1.52 5.04 6.48
CA THR A 51 -1.66 4.62 7.88
C THR A 51 -3.10 4.28 8.25
N LEU A 52 -3.27 3.28 9.12
CA LEU A 52 -4.57 2.89 9.68
C LEU A 52 -4.92 3.66 10.97
N LYS A 53 -3.96 4.39 11.56
CA LYS A 53 -4.16 5.15 12.81
C LYS A 53 -5.25 6.22 12.71
N CYS A 54 -5.59 6.63 11.48
CA CYS A 54 -6.60 7.65 11.21
C CYS A 54 -8.01 7.09 11.03
N ILE A 55 -8.23 5.77 11.16
CA ILE A 55 -9.56 5.15 11.08
C ILE A 55 -10.11 4.99 12.51
N PRO A 56 -11.24 5.63 12.86
CA PRO A 56 -11.90 5.40 14.14
C PRO A 56 -12.25 3.92 14.33
N ASN A 57 -12.01 3.38 15.52
CA ASN A 57 -12.26 1.97 15.86
C ASN A 57 -13.71 1.52 15.62
N THR A 58 -14.66 2.46 15.60
CA THR A 58 -16.09 2.19 15.32
C THR A 58 -16.37 1.88 13.85
N ILE A 59 -15.43 2.17 12.94
CA ILE A 59 -15.63 2.03 11.50
C ILE A 59 -14.87 0.81 11.00
N LYS A 60 -15.60 -0.27 10.72
CA LYS A 60 -15.07 -1.43 10.00
C LYS A 60 -14.89 -1.07 8.53
N VAL A 61 -13.68 -0.62 8.18
CA VAL A 61 -13.25 -0.45 6.79
C VAL A 61 -12.48 -1.69 6.38
N GLU A 62 -12.94 -2.39 5.35
CA GLU A 62 -12.14 -3.41 4.67
C GLU A 62 -11.02 -2.72 3.89
N VAL A 63 -9.93 -2.42 4.58
CA VAL A 63 -8.73 -1.95 3.90
C VAL A 63 -8.11 -3.17 3.24
N LYS A 64 -8.17 -3.23 1.90
CA LYS A 64 -7.43 -4.25 1.17
C LYS A 64 -5.96 -4.19 1.63
N PRO A 65 -5.42 -5.28 2.17
CA PRO A 65 -4.04 -5.31 2.62
C PRO A 65 -3.13 -5.00 1.42
N LYS A 66 -2.01 -4.31 1.67
CA LYS A 66 -1.05 -3.92 0.63
C LYS A 66 -0.48 -5.16 -0.08
N PHE A 67 -0.37 -6.25 0.67
CA PHE A 67 0.10 -7.53 0.19
C PHE A 67 -0.98 -8.60 0.33
N LYS A 68 -1.02 -9.53 -0.63
CA LYS A 68 -1.77 -10.78 -0.49
C LYS A 68 -0.80 -11.85 -0.02
N ILE A 69 -1.07 -12.48 1.12
CA ILE A 69 -0.22 -13.54 1.68
C ILE A 69 -0.96 -14.87 1.59
N ILE A 70 -0.35 -15.85 0.94
CA ILE A 70 -0.80 -17.24 0.89
C ILE A 70 0.41 -18.10 1.29
N ASP A 71 0.35 -18.71 2.47
CA ASP A 71 1.45 -19.48 3.06
C ASP A 71 2.76 -18.68 3.07
N ASN A 72 3.74 -19.14 2.30
CA ASN A 72 5.06 -18.52 2.15
C ASN A 72 5.15 -17.57 0.96
N LEU A 73 4.08 -17.39 0.18
CA LEU A 73 4.04 -16.52 -0.98
C LEU A 73 3.35 -15.19 -0.62
N ILE A 74 4.07 -14.10 -0.82
CA ILE A 74 3.58 -12.74 -0.66
C ILE A 74 3.52 -12.10 -2.05
N THR A 75 2.33 -11.67 -2.47
CA THR A 75 2.15 -10.94 -3.74
C THR A 75 1.99 -9.45 -3.44
N GLY A 76 2.92 -8.65 -3.96
CA GLY A 76 2.88 -7.19 -3.92
C GLY A 76 2.42 -6.58 -5.25
N LYS A 77 2.62 -5.27 -5.38
CA LYS A 77 2.29 -4.52 -6.58
C LYS A 77 3.30 -4.75 -7.71
N TYR A 78 4.58 -4.93 -7.36
CA TYR A 78 5.70 -4.99 -8.30
C TYR A 78 6.30 -6.38 -8.47
N GLY A 79 5.94 -7.33 -7.60
CA GLY A 79 6.45 -8.68 -7.70
C GLY A 79 5.80 -9.68 -6.75
N GLU A 80 6.31 -10.91 -6.86
CA GLU A 80 6.03 -12.01 -5.95
C GLU A 80 7.28 -12.27 -5.11
N TYR A 81 7.06 -12.48 -3.81
CA TYR A 81 8.08 -12.61 -2.80
C TYR A 81 7.84 -13.90 -2.05
N LYS A 82 8.85 -14.77 -1.95
CA LYS A 82 8.73 -16.03 -1.20
C LYS A 82 9.50 -15.94 0.10
N LYS A 83 8.84 -16.17 1.23
CA LYS A 83 9.50 -16.32 2.52
C LYS A 83 10.07 -17.73 2.62
N LEU A 84 11.37 -17.86 2.82
CA LEU A 84 12.05 -19.12 3.13
C LEU A 84 12.93 -18.89 4.35
N ASP A 85 12.83 -19.70 5.39
CA ASP A 85 13.71 -19.74 6.58
C ASP A 85 14.65 -18.53 6.78
N GLY A 86 14.09 -17.41 7.27
CA GLY A 86 14.85 -16.20 7.60
C GLY A 86 15.16 -15.25 6.44
N CYS A 87 14.69 -15.54 5.22
CA CYS A 87 14.96 -14.74 4.03
C CYS A 87 13.72 -14.51 3.14
N ILE A 88 13.83 -13.49 2.29
CA ILE A 88 12.89 -13.20 1.21
C ILE A 88 13.57 -13.48 -0.13
N VAL A 89 12.90 -14.27 -0.96
CA VAL A 89 13.32 -14.60 -2.33
C VAL A 89 12.53 -13.77 -3.34
N VAL A 90 13.25 -13.15 -4.28
CA VAL A 90 12.69 -12.39 -5.40
C VAL A 90 13.40 -12.78 -6.68
N GLY A 91 12.69 -13.48 -7.57
CA GLY A 91 13.32 -14.06 -8.76
C GLY A 91 14.45 -15.00 -8.36
N TYR A 92 15.69 -14.63 -8.70
CA TYR A 92 16.90 -15.40 -8.37
C TYR A 92 17.72 -14.82 -7.21
N HIS A 93 17.17 -13.84 -6.49
CA HIS A 93 17.86 -13.15 -5.39
C HIS A 93 17.27 -13.53 -4.04
N PHE A 94 18.15 -13.64 -3.04
CA PHE A 94 17.84 -13.98 -1.66
C PHE A 94 18.30 -12.84 -0.77
N PHE A 95 17.42 -12.35 0.11
CA PHE A 95 17.72 -11.27 1.03
C PHE A 95 17.33 -11.67 2.44
N ASN A 96 18.30 -11.66 3.34
CA ASN A 96 18.14 -11.99 4.75
C ASN A 96 18.04 -10.70 5.59
N THR A 97 18.58 -9.59 5.08
CA THR A 97 18.66 -8.31 5.78
C THR A 97 18.39 -7.12 4.84
N ILE A 98 17.96 -5.99 5.39
CA ILE A 98 17.79 -4.74 4.64
C ILE A 98 19.14 -4.26 4.06
N GLN A 99 20.25 -4.48 4.77
CA GLN A 99 21.58 -4.08 4.33
C GLN A 99 22.01 -4.80 3.04
N GLU A 100 21.63 -6.06 2.85
CA GLU A 100 21.90 -6.80 1.60
C GLU A 100 21.14 -6.23 0.42
N ILE A 101 19.90 -5.77 0.63
CA ILE A 101 19.08 -5.11 -0.39
C ILE A 101 19.77 -3.82 -0.85
N GLU A 102 20.24 -3.00 0.10
CA GLU A 102 20.93 -1.75 -0.24
C GLU A 102 22.29 -1.98 -0.91
N LYS A 103 23.05 -2.99 -0.47
CA LYS A 103 24.28 -3.41 -1.17
C LYS A 103 23.98 -3.81 -2.61
N TYR A 104 22.93 -4.58 -2.83
CA TYR A 104 22.50 -5.00 -4.16
C TYR A 104 22.05 -3.80 -5.01
N ARG A 105 21.32 -2.85 -4.42
CA ARG A 105 20.95 -1.58 -5.07
C ARG A 105 22.19 -0.84 -5.57
N HIS A 106 23.19 -0.67 -4.71
CA HIS A 106 24.45 -0.01 -5.07
C HIS A 106 25.23 -0.76 -6.16
N PHE A 107 25.29 -2.09 -6.09
CA PHE A 107 25.91 -2.91 -7.13
C PHE A 107 25.25 -2.66 -8.49
N ARG A 108 23.91 -2.71 -8.56
CA ARG A 108 23.17 -2.49 -9.82
C ARG A 108 23.42 -1.10 -10.41
N LEU A 109 23.43 -0.08 -9.56
CA LEU A 109 23.73 1.29 -9.97
C LEU A 109 25.13 1.40 -10.57
N ARG A 110 26.15 0.81 -9.93
CA ARG A 110 27.53 0.80 -10.46
C ARG A 110 27.66 0.01 -11.76
N SER A 111 26.88 -1.04 -11.92
CA SER A 111 26.89 -1.90 -13.12
C SER A 111 25.96 -1.41 -14.23
N ASN A 112 25.36 -0.21 -14.13
CA ASN A 112 24.38 0.32 -15.08
C ASN A 112 23.25 -0.66 -15.43
N LEU A 113 22.85 -1.51 -14.48
CA LEU A 113 21.74 -2.44 -14.66
C LEU A 113 20.42 -1.67 -14.57
N LYS A 114 19.38 -2.15 -15.27
CA LYS A 114 18.04 -1.54 -15.22
C LYS A 114 17.60 -1.32 -13.77
N SER A 115 17.04 -0.16 -13.45
CA SER A 115 16.54 0.09 -12.08
C SER A 115 15.45 -0.93 -11.72
N MET A 116 15.58 -1.50 -10.52
CA MET A 116 14.58 -2.35 -9.88
C MET A 116 14.16 -1.74 -8.54
N ASP A 117 14.34 -0.43 -8.36
CA ASP A 117 14.17 0.24 -7.06
C ASP A 117 12.78 0.03 -6.48
N ASN A 118 11.72 0.07 -7.30
CA ASN A 118 10.35 -0.22 -6.85
C ASN A 118 10.20 -1.63 -6.24
N ILE A 119 10.89 -2.63 -6.81
CA ILE A 119 10.88 -4.00 -6.30
C ILE A 119 11.68 -4.05 -5.00
N LEU A 120 12.88 -3.45 -4.96
CA LEU A 120 13.73 -3.45 -3.77
C LEU A 120 13.08 -2.72 -2.58
N ASP A 121 12.42 -1.59 -2.83
CA ASP A 121 11.63 -0.85 -1.84
C ASP A 121 10.48 -1.72 -1.32
N GLU A 122 9.78 -2.43 -2.22
CA GLU A 122 8.71 -3.34 -1.85
C GLU A 122 9.23 -4.57 -1.07
N VAL A 123 10.43 -5.09 -1.37
CA VAL A 123 11.08 -6.15 -0.55
C VAL A 123 11.28 -5.68 0.88
N ILE A 124 11.79 -4.46 1.09
CA ILE A 124 12.01 -3.91 2.44
C ILE A 124 10.70 -3.86 3.22
N GLU A 125 9.60 -3.48 2.58
CA GLU A 125 8.28 -3.50 3.19
C GLU A 125 7.80 -4.93 3.50
N VAL A 126 8.00 -5.88 2.58
CA VAL A 126 7.67 -7.29 2.80
C VAL A 126 8.45 -7.85 3.99
N MET A 127 9.74 -7.53 4.12
CA MET A 127 10.56 -7.94 5.27
C MET A 127 10.00 -7.44 6.59
N LYS A 128 9.52 -6.19 6.64
CA LYS A 128 8.85 -5.64 7.84
C LYS A 128 7.57 -6.40 8.17
N VAL A 129 6.77 -6.76 7.16
CA VAL A 129 5.52 -7.50 7.34
C VAL A 129 5.76 -8.91 7.88
N VAL A 130 6.83 -9.58 7.44
CA VAL A 130 7.13 -10.96 7.85
C VAL A 130 8.03 -11.08 9.09
N GLY A 131 8.45 -9.95 9.67
CA GLY A 131 9.26 -9.88 10.89
C GLY A 131 10.76 -10.14 10.69
N LEU A 132 11.30 -9.79 9.52
CA LEU A 132 12.74 -9.94 9.17
C LEU A 132 13.50 -8.59 9.14
N ALA A 133 12.85 -7.50 9.52
CA ALA A 133 13.41 -6.14 9.49
C ALA A 133 13.87 -5.67 10.87
#